data_AF-A0A3D5XSD6-F1
#
_entry.id   AF-A0A3D5XSD6-F1
#
_cell.length_a   1.000
_cell.length_b   1.000
_cell.length_c   1.000
_cell.angle_alpha   90.00
_cell.angle_beta   90.00
_cell.angle_gamma   90.00
#
_symmetry.space_group_name_H-M   'P 1'
#
loop_
_entity.id
_entity.type
_entity.pdbx_description
1 polymer ?
#
loop_
_entity_poly.entity_id
_entity_poly.type
_entity_poly.pdbx_seq_one_letter_code
_entity_poly.pdbx_strand_id
1 'polypeptide(L)'
;MITYLPVELHTHTNHSDGSYTVTELVKKAKKFGYSAIFLSDHNTISPYEEVINKHLNKILPVFKGVEWTTFYGHMVILGCNVMSDWTKATKDNMDECIAEIKKEEDVVIGIAHPYAIGNPICTGCHWEFNVKNWDNIDYIEIYNSANPQDVFWNEDAYLMWTRKLNAGYKIACTSGRDWHRDPRDNDNIPLTYLGIDGELNQTNAVNAIKKGRVYTSLGPVLDIKINVDGNEVNLGDTIESNKQVDINIKVLKPVMNSQFDIEVELLRFYNSPKDFMDINIEYDDENQIRFISEKGFFRFEILGHIKNSKLTKLVVTSPVYVE
;
A
#
# COMPACT_ATOMS: atom_id res chain seq x y z
N MET A 1 -7.91 -12.86 -15.04
CA MET A 1 -8.76 -12.59 -13.86
C MET A 1 -7.84 -12.13 -12.76
N ILE A 2 -8.12 -10.98 -12.17
CA ILE A 2 -7.26 -10.36 -11.16
C ILE A 2 -7.45 -11.08 -9.82
N THR A 3 -6.36 -11.37 -9.12
CA THR A 3 -6.38 -11.92 -7.76
C THR A 3 -5.67 -10.98 -6.81
N TYR A 4 -6.35 -10.56 -5.73
CA TYR A 4 -5.72 -9.73 -4.71
C TYR A 4 -4.91 -10.57 -3.74
N LEU A 5 -3.60 -10.32 -3.69
CA LEU A 5 -2.67 -11.08 -2.86
C LEU A 5 -1.94 -10.16 -1.87
N PRO A 6 -1.74 -10.58 -0.62
CA PRO A 6 -1.02 -9.80 0.37
C PRO A 6 0.48 -9.80 0.06
N VAL A 7 1.07 -8.61 -0.07
CA VAL A 7 2.49 -8.41 -0.37
C VAL A 7 3.05 -7.37 0.59
N GLU A 8 4.16 -7.70 1.24
CA GLU A 8 4.89 -6.71 2.05
C GLU A 8 5.80 -5.87 1.15
N LEU A 9 5.71 -4.54 1.28
CA LEU A 9 6.44 -3.61 0.42
C LEU A 9 7.64 -2.97 1.13
N HIS A 10 7.68 -3.02 2.47
CA HIS A 10 8.63 -2.26 3.27
C HIS A 10 9.32 -3.14 4.32
N THR A 11 10.50 -3.65 3.99
CA THR A 11 11.28 -4.57 4.85
C THR A 11 12.76 -4.22 4.90
N HIS A 12 13.35 -4.50 6.06
CA HIS A 12 14.77 -4.25 6.33
C HIS A 12 15.47 -5.52 6.80
N THR A 13 16.72 -5.66 6.41
CA THR A 13 17.61 -6.76 6.78
C THR A 13 18.88 -6.22 7.40
N ASN A 14 19.78 -7.13 7.79
CA ASN A 14 21.10 -6.78 8.30
C ASN A 14 22.06 -6.18 7.25
N HIS A 15 21.58 -5.93 6.03
CA HIS A 15 22.28 -5.14 5.01
C HIS A 15 22.08 -3.63 5.19
N SER A 16 21.11 -3.22 6.01
CA SER A 16 20.94 -1.86 6.49
C SER A 16 20.90 -1.85 8.03
N ASP A 17 19.73 -1.72 8.65
CA ASP A 17 19.53 -1.62 10.10
C ASP A 17 18.47 -2.60 10.63
N GLY A 18 17.96 -3.48 9.77
CA GLY A 18 17.14 -4.62 10.16
C GLY A 18 17.93 -5.66 10.96
N SER A 19 17.25 -6.34 11.87
CA SER A 19 17.83 -7.40 12.72
C SER A 19 17.85 -8.78 12.07
N TYR A 20 17.11 -8.96 10.97
CA TYR A 20 17.00 -10.24 10.28
C TYR A 20 18.09 -10.43 9.23
N THR A 21 18.56 -11.66 9.08
CA THR A 21 19.14 -12.09 7.80
C THR A 21 18.05 -12.13 6.72
N VAL A 22 18.43 -11.99 5.45
CA VAL A 22 17.48 -12.11 4.32
C VAL A 22 16.72 -13.45 4.37
N THR A 23 17.42 -14.54 4.69
CA THR A 23 16.82 -15.87 4.83
C THR A 23 15.78 -15.94 5.96
N GLU A 24 16.01 -15.29 7.12
CA GLU A 24 15.05 -15.25 8.22
C GLU A 24 13.82 -14.44 7.87
N LEU A 25 14.00 -13.26 7.27
CA LEU A 25 12.91 -12.41 6.80
C LEU A 25 11.98 -13.18 5.85
N VAL A 26 12.54 -13.85 4.84
CA VAL A 26 11.77 -14.64 3.86
C VAL A 26 10.97 -15.75 4.53
N LYS A 27 11.57 -16.49 5.47
CA LYS A 27 10.88 -17.55 6.22
C LYS A 27 9.78 -17.00 7.12
N LYS A 28 10.01 -15.86 7.77
CA LYS A 28 9.01 -15.20 8.62
C LYS A 28 7.86 -14.66 7.80
N ALA A 29 8.13 -14.03 6.65
CA ALA A 29 7.10 -13.56 5.73
C ALA A 29 6.22 -14.72 5.23
N LYS A 30 6.83 -15.84 4.83
CA LYS A 30 6.10 -17.05 4.43
C LYS A 30 5.23 -17.60 5.57
N LYS A 31 5.77 -17.65 6.80
CA LYS A 31 5.04 -18.10 7.99
C LYS A 31 3.88 -17.17 8.34
N PHE A 32 4.06 -15.86 8.18
CA PHE A 32 3.02 -14.86 8.44
C PHE A 32 1.84 -15.00 7.48
N GLY A 33 2.09 -15.43 6.24
CA GLY A 33 1.05 -15.65 5.22
C GLY A 33 1.15 -14.71 4.02
N TYR A 34 2.24 -13.94 3.89
CA TYR A 34 2.48 -13.14 2.70
C TYR A 34 2.63 -14.02 1.45
N SER A 35 2.16 -13.49 0.33
CA SER A 35 2.33 -14.13 -0.98
C SER A 35 3.66 -13.75 -1.63
N ALA A 36 4.17 -12.56 -1.34
CA ALA A 36 5.50 -12.09 -1.75
C ALA A 36 5.98 -10.99 -0.79
N ILE A 37 7.27 -10.65 -0.89
CA ILE A 37 7.84 -9.45 -0.24
C ILE A 37 8.73 -8.68 -1.21
N PHE A 38 8.89 -7.38 -0.96
CA PHE A 38 9.98 -6.57 -1.49
C PHE A 38 11.05 -6.39 -0.41
N LEU A 39 12.33 -6.53 -0.79
CA LEU A 39 13.44 -6.05 0.02
C LEU A 39 13.57 -4.55 -0.20
N SER A 40 13.72 -3.77 0.85
CA SER A 40 13.78 -2.30 0.78
C SER A 40 14.77 -1.71 1.77
N ASP A 41 15.87 -2.43 2.03
CA ASP A 41 16.98 -1.96 2.87
C ASP A 41 17.43 -0.53 2.52
N HIS A 42 17.78 0.26 3.54
CA HIS A 42 18.21 1.64 3.36
C HIS A 42 19.37 1.79 2.39
N ASN A 43 19.12 2.51 1.30
CA ASN A 43 20.12 2.94 0.34
C ASN A 43 21.01 1.80 -0.24
N THR A 44 20.51 0.57 -0.30
CA THR A 44 21.25 -0.59 -0.83
C THR A 44 20.35 -1.63 -1.46
N ILE A 45 20.82 -2.25 -2.55
CA ILE A 45 20.17 -3.41 -3.20
C ILE A 45 20.93 -4.72 -2.97
N SER A 46 22.02 -4.66 -2.19
CA SER A 46 22.89 -5.81 -1.90
C SER A 46 22.18 -7.04 -1.31
N PRO A 47 21.09 -6.96 -0.51
CA PRO A 47 20.48 -8.17 0.05
C PRO A 47 19.85 -9.08 -1.02
N TYR A 48 19.56 -8.55 -2.22
CA TYR A 48 19.02 -9.36 -3.31
C TYR A 48 20.03 -10.39 -3.87
N GLU A 49 21.34 -10.17 -3.72
CA GLU A 49 22.34 -11.18 -4.10
C GLU A 49 22.19 -12.47 -3.28
N GLU A 50 21.85 -12.34 -1.98
CA GLU A 50 21.58 -13.49 -1.11
C GLU A 50 20.35 -14.28 -1.59
N VAL A 51 19.31 -13.60 -2.08
CA VAL A 51 18.10 -14.23 -2.65
C VAL A 51 18.46 -15.14 -3.80
N ILE A 52 19.32 -14.68 -4.72
CA ILE A 52 19.77 -15.43 -5.89
C ILE A 52 20.62 -16.63 -5.44
N ASN A 53 21.66 -16.36 -4.65
CA ASN A 53 22.65 -17.37 -4.25
C ASN A 53 22.06 -18.49 -3.38
N LYS A 54 21.11 -18.16 -2.51
CA LYS A 54 20.43 -19.13 -1.64
C LYS A 54 19.10 -19.64 -2.21
N HIS A 55 18.73 -19.22 -3.43
CA HIS A 55 17.48 -19.57 -4.09
C HIS A 55 16.23 -19.32 -3.24
N LEU A 56 16.19 -18.20 -2.51
CA LEU A 56 15.12 -17.90 -1.55
C LEU A 56 13.75 -17.73 -2.21
N ASN A 57 13.72 -17.37 -3.50
CA ASN A 57 12.50 -17.34 -4.33
C ASN A 57 11.73 -18.67 -4.37
N LYS A 58 12.37 -19.80 -4.04
CA LYS A 58 11.69 -21.11 -3.91
C LYS A 58 10.86 -21.25 -2.64
N ILE A 59 11.11 -20.40 -1.63
CA ILE A 59 10.36 -20.37 -0.36
C ILE A 59 9.18 -19.42 -0.48
N LEU A 60 9.46 -18.21 -0.97
CA LEU A 60 8.51 -17.12 -1.17
C LEU A 60 9.09 -16.22 -2.28
N PRO A 61 8.28 -15.73 -3.23
CA PRO A 61 8.73 -14.68 -4.15
C PRO A 61 9.27 -13.45 -3.40
N VAL A 62 10.50 -13.06 -3.74
CA VAL A 62 11.20 -11.90 -3.19
C VAL A 62 11.55 -10.98 -4.34
N PHE A 63 11.14 -9.72 -4.24
CA PHE A 63 11.31 -8.73 -5.29
C PHE A 63 12.27 -7.62 -4.85
N LYS A 64 12.85 -6.93 -5.83
CA LYS A 64 13.81 -5.86 -5.60
C LYS A 64 13.10 -4.57 -5.25
N GLY A 65 13.63 -3.87 -4.27
CA GLY A 65 13.32 -2.49 -3.97
C GLY A 65 14.46 -1.89 -3.15
N VAL A 66 14.28 -0.64 -2.76
CA VAL A 66 15.17 0.08 -1.87
C VAL A 66 14.38 1.16 -1.15
N GLU A 67 14.61 1.36 0.13
CA GLU A 67 14.20 2.59 0.79
C GLU A 67 15.29 3.64 0.56
N TRP A 68 14.97 4.60 -0.28
CA TRP A 68 15.79 5.75 -0.57
C TRP A 68 15.65 6.75 0.57
N THR A 69 16.65 6.77 1.43
CA THR A 69 16.64 7.45 2.73
C THR A 69 17.51 8.69 2.68
N THR A 70 16.91 9.84 2.97
CA THR A 70 17.56 11.16 2.94
C THR A 70 17.27 11.97 4.20
N PHE A 71 17.86 13.16 4.31
CA PHE A 71 17.58 14.08 5.42
C PHE A 71 16.16 14.68 5.42
N TYR A 72 15.43 14.58 4.31
CA TYR A 72 14.17 15.32 4.09
C TYR A 72 12.97 14.42 3.83
N GLY A 73 13.12 13.10 3.93
CA GLY A 73 12.06 12.16 3.58
C GLY A 73 12.64 10.81 3.18
N HIS A 74 11.83 9.77 3.39
CA HIS A 74 12.10 8.43 2.87
C HIS A 74 11.13 8.11 1.74
N MET A 75 11.65 7.43 0.73
CA MET A 75 10.91 7.02 -0.45
C MET A 75 11.22 5.56 -0.74
N VAL A 76 10.21 4.72 -0.80
CA VAL A 76 10.40 3.32 -1.19
C VAL A 76 10.27 3.23 -2.71
N ILE A 77 11.34 2.75 -3.34
CA ILE A 77 11.42 2.51 -4.78
C ILE A 77 11.34 1.00 -4.99
N LEU A 78 10.33 0.52 -5.70
CA LEU A 78 10.14 -0.91 -5.96
C LEU A 78 10.40 -1.22 -7.42
N GLY A 79 11.00 -2.37 -7.69
CA GLY A 79 11.35 -2.85 -9.03
C GLY A 79 12.73 -2.44 -9.52
N CYS A 80 13.42 -1.52 -8.81
CA CYS A 80 14.70 -0.97 -9.22
C CYS A 80 15.81 -2.03 -9.28
N ASN A 81 16.73 -1.87 -10.24
CA ASN A 81 17.91 -2.74 -10.39
C ASN A 81 19.20 -2.06 -9.96
N VAL A 82 19.19 -0.74 -9.79
CA VAL A 82 20.34 0.03 -9.30
C VAL A 82 19.93 0.93 -8.13
N MET A 83 20.87 1.17 -7.22
CA MET A 83 20.67 2.19 -6.20
C MET A 83 20.92 3.57 -6.81
N SER A 84 19.91 4.43 -6.78
CA SER A 84 20.03 5.81 -7.23
C SER A 84 20.79 6.68 -6.23
N ASP A 85 21.49 7.71 -6.71
CA ASP A 85 22.34 8.56 -5.86
C ASP A 85 21.51 9.51 -4.99
N TRP A 86 21.26 9.11 -3.74
CA TRP A 86 20.47 9.85 -2.77
C TRP A 86 21.16 11.11 -2.23
N THR A 87 22.47 11.23 -2.38
CA THR A 87 23.26 12.33 -1.80
C THR A 87 23.00 13.67 -2.50
N LYS A 88 22.41 13.64 -3.70
CA LYS A 88 22.02 14.82 -4.49
C LYS A 88 20.67 15.41 -4.10
N ALA A 89 19.95 14.76 -3.18
CA ALA A 89 18.63 15.18 -2.76
C ALA A 89 18.68 16.52 -1.98
N THR A 90 17.80 17.43 -2.37
CA THR A 90 17.50 18.67 -1.68
C THR A 90 15.98 18.79 -1.56
N LYS A 91 15.47 19.66 -0.68
CA LYS A 91 14.02 19.84 -0.51
C LYS A 91 13.29 20.17 -1.82
N ASP A 92 13.94 20.81 -2.80
CA ASP A 92 13.30 21.41 -3.97
C ASP A 92 13.56 20.69 -5.32
N ASN A 93 14.35 19.61 -5.33
CA ASN A 93 14.70 18.87 -6.55
C ASN A 93 14.16 17.43 -6.61
N MET A 94 13.16 17.09 -5.78
CA MET A 94 12.59 15.74 -5.74
C MET A 94 12.08 15.27 -7.12
N ASP A 95 11.44 16.15 -7.90
CA ASP A 95 10.97 15.81 -9.25
C ASP A 95 12.12 15.41 -10.20
N GLU A 96 13.29 16.04 -10.06
CA GLU A 96 14.49 15.73 -10.85
C GLU A 96 15.10 14.40 -10.42
N CYS A 97 15.16 14.14 -9.11
CA CYS A 97 15.59 12.85 -8.56
C CYS A 97 14.69 11.71 -9.05
N ILE A 98 13.36 11.90 -9.00
CA ILE A 98 12.40 10.92 -9.51
C ILE A 98 12.57 10.71 -11.02
N ALA A 99 12.75 11.77 -11.80
CA ALA A 99 12.97 11.65 -13.24
C ALA A 99 14.22 10.83 -13.58
N GLU A 100 15.29 10.93 -12.77
CA GLU A 100 16.48 10.09 -12.93
C GLU A 100 16.18 8.62 -12.61
N ILE A 101 15.48 8.35 -11.51
CA ILE A 101 15.07 6.99 -11.10
C ILE A 101 14.18 6.34 -12.16
N LYS A 102 13.19 7.07 -12.70
CA LYS A 102 12.25 6.59 -13.72
C LYS A 102 12.87 6.36 -15.11
N LYS A 103 14.20 6.53 -15.27
CA LYS A 103 14.92 5.99 -16.44
C LYS A 103 15.01 4.46 -16.41
N GLU A 104 14.88 3.85 -15.22
CA GLU A 104 14.62 2.43 -15.12
C GLU A 104 13.16 2.14 -15.48
N GLU A 105 12.95 1.21 -16.41
CA GLU A 105 11.61 0.67 -16.68
C GLU A 105 11.12 -0.13 -15.47
N ASP A 106 9.81 -0.29 -15.32
CA ASP A 106 9.22 -1.14 -14.28
C ASP A 106 9.61 -0.80 -12.83
N VAL A 107 9.77 0.50 -12.55
CA VAL A 107 9.85 1.02 -11.18
C VAL A 107 8.55 1.72 -10.76
N VAL A 108 8.21 1.60 -9.49
CA VAL A 108 7.22 2.46 -8.82
C VAL A 108 7.85 3.14 -7.62
N ILE A 109 7.39 4.35 -7.37
CA ILE A 109 7.93 5.24 -6.35
C ILE A 109 6.82 5.58 -5.37
N GLY A 110 7.07 5.35 -4.09
CA GLY A 110 6.13 5.72 -3.05
C GLY A 110 6.74 6.44 -1.88
N ILE A 111 5.94 7.32 -1.29
CA ILE A 111 6.33 8.07 -0.09
C ILE A 111 6.13 7.16 1.12
N ALA A 112 7.21 6.91 1.86
CA ALA A 112 7.18 6.15 3.10
C ALA A 112 6.80 7.04 4.27
N HIS A 113 5.92 6.53 5.13
CA HIS A 113 5.53 7.11 6.43
C HIS A 113 5.64 8.65 6.55
N PRO A 114 4.93 9.43 5.71
CA PRO A 114 5.25 10.84 5.46
C PRO A 114 5.18 11.76 6.68
N TYR A 115 4.44 11.36 7.71
CA TYR A 115 4.26 12.14 8.92
C TYR A 115 4.92 11.51 10.16
N ALA A 116 5.68 10.42 9.99
CA ALA A 116 6.47 9.87 11.08
C ALA A 116 7.39 10.95 11.68
N ILE A 117 7.65 10.86 12.97
CA ILE A 117 8.36 11.91 13.70
C ILE A 117 9.79 12.02 13.16
N GLY A 118 10.12 13.19 12.61
CA GLY A 118 11.40 13.49 12.00
C GLY A 118 12.56 13.71 13.00
N ASN A 119 13.56 14.45 12.55
CA ASN A 119 14.74 14.80 13.35
C ASN A 119 14.35 15.54 14.67
N PRO A 120 14.98 15.22 15.82
CA PRO A 120 16.11 14.30 16.02
C PRO A 120 15.71 12.86 16.37
N ILE A 121 14.42 12.51 16.36
CA ILE A 121 13.95 11.17 16.77
C ILE A 121 14.21 10.15 15.65
N CYS A 122 13.79 10.46 14.42
CA CYS A 122 14.17 9.74 13.22
C CYS A 122 14.52 10.73 12.11
N THR A 123 15.81 10.90 11.85
CA THR A 123 16.27 11.78 10.77
C THR A 123 15.75 11.30 9.43
N GLY A 124 15.04 12.16 8.70
CA GLY A 124 14.50 11.80 7.39
C GLY A 124 13.13 11.13 7.39
N CYS A 125 12.61 10.69 8.54
CA CYS A 125 11.31 10.02 8.57
C CYS A 125 10.13 10.92 8.17
N HIS A 126 10.21 12.22 8.48
CA HIS A 126 9.18 13.18 8.08
C HIS A 126 9.42 13.67 6.65
N TRP A 127 8.37 13.66 5.83
CA TRP A 127 8.44 14.10 4.44
C TRP A 127 8.42 15.63 4.34
N GLU A 128 9.58 16.21 4.02
CA GLU A 128 9.81 17.65 3.88
C GLU A 128 10.06 18.09 2.42
N PHE A 129 10.03 17.17 1.45
CA PHE A 129 10.26 17.49 0.05
C PHE A 129 9.09 18.25 -0.58
N ASN A 130 9.42 19.27 -1.37
CA ASN A 130 8.51 20.05 -2.18
C ASN A 130 8.30 19.36 -3.54
N VAL A 131 7.39 18.39 -3.59
CA VAL A 131 6.98 17.73 -4.84
C VAL A 131 6.09 18.68 -5.65
N LYS A 132 6.53 19.04 -6.86
CA LYS A 132 5.78 19.91 -7.78
C LYS A 132 4.85 19.09 -8.67
N ASN A 133 5.32 17.95 -9.18
CA ASN A 133 4.52 17.07 -10.03
C ASN A 133 4.15 15.78 -9.29
N TRP A 134 2.92 15.70 -8.80
CA TRP A 134 2.43 14.53 -8.06
C TRP A 134 2.11 13.32 -8.94
N ASP A 135 2.04 13.46 -10.27
CA ASP A 135 1.97 12.32 -11.20
C ASP A 135 3.26 11.46 -11.18
N ASN A 136 4.32 11.98 -10.58
CA ASN A 136 5.56 11.24 -10.36
C ASN A 136 5.50 10.24 -9.20
N ILE A 137 4.50 10.34 -8.31
CA ILE A 137 4.35 9.49 -7.13
C ILE A 137 3.28 8.43 -7.41
N ASP A 138 3.65 7.16 -7.35
CA ASP A 138 2.75 6.05 -7.69
C ASP A 138 1.91 5.62 -6.47
N TYR A 139 2.45 5.74 -5.26
CA TYR A 139 1.74 5.37 -4.03
C TYR A 139 2.17 6.15 -2.79
N ILE A 140 1.35 6.12 -1.74
CA ILE A 140 1.66 6.66 -0.40
C ILE A 140 1.36 5.60 0.64
N GLU A 141 2.29 5.39 1.57
CA GLU A 141 2.02 4.61 2.78
C GLU A 141 1.07 5.39 3.70
N ILE A 142 -0.21 5.01 3.70
CA ILE A 142 -1.21 5.58 4.60
C ILE A 142 -1.20 4.91 5.98
N TYR A 143 -0.69 3.69 6.05
CA TYR A 143 -0.42 2.98 7.29
C TYR A 143 1.04 2.55 7.33
N ASN A 144 1.72 2.95 8.38
CA ASN A 144 3.06 2.51 8.68
C ASN A 144 3.16 1.97 10.12
N SER A 145 4.14 1.11 10.35
CA SER A 145 4.47 0.49 11.64
C SER A 145 3.42 -0.50 12.15
N ALA A 146 3.76 -1.19 13.23
CA ALA A 146 2.80 -1.98 14.00
C ALA A 146 1.75 -1.10 14.71
N ASN A 147 0.54 -1.63 14.85
CA ASN A 147 -0.64 -0.96 15.41
C ASN A 147 -0.92 0.42 14.79
N PRO A 148 -1.03 0.52 13.45
CA PRO A 148 -1.16 1.79 12.77
C PRO A 148 -2.40 2.59 13.19
N GLN A 149 -3.43 1.92 13.72
CA GLN A 149 -4.64 2.55 14.28
C GLN A 149 -4.40 3.40 15.54
N ASP A 150 -3.32 3.10 16.26
CA ASP A 150 -2.93 3.76 17.52
C ASP A 150 -1.88 4.86 17.30
N VAL A 151 -1.51 5.09 16.05
CA VAL A 151 -0.42 5.97 15.64
C VAL A 151 -0.98 7.20 14.93
N PHE A 152 -0.83 8.38 15.53
CA PHE A 152 -1.50 9.60 15.07
C PHE A 152 -1.08 10.04 13.66
N TRP A 153 0.18 9.84 13.29
CA TRP A 153 0.72 10.31 12.00
C TRP A 153 0.17 9.54 10.79
N ASN A 154 -0.38 8.34 10.99
CA ASN A 154 -1.01 7.59 9.91
C ASN A 154 -2.32 8.24 9.43
N GLU A 155 -3.07 8.89 10.32
CA GLU A 155 -4.26 9.66 9.90
C GLU A 155 -3.85 10.88 9.05
N ASP A 156 -2.73 11.54 9.38
CA ASP A 156 -2.22 12.64 8.55
C ASP A 156 -1.73 12.15 7.18
N ALA A 157 -1.12 10.96 7.10
CA ALA A 157 -0.74 10.32 5.84
C ALA A 157 -1.96 9.98 4.98
N TYR A 158 -3.01 9.42 5.59
CA TYR A 158 -4.30 9.20 4.95
C TYR A 158 -4.93 10.51 4.44
N LEU A 159 -4.92 11.58 5.25
CA LEU A 159 -5.44 12.89 4.86
C LEU A 159 -4.62 13.53 3.74
N MET A 160 -3.32 13.32 3.70
CA MET A 160 -2.47 13.72 2.59
C MET A 160 -2.86 12.98 1.31
N TRP A 161 -2.97 11.66 1.35
CA TRP A 161 -3.35 10.84 0.20
C TRP A 161 -4.72 11.26 -0.34
N THR A 162 -5.74 11.39 0.51
CA THR A 162 -7.08 11.85 0.08
C THR A 162 -7.04 13.25 -0.54
N ARG A 163 -6.29 14.21 0.01
CA ARG A 163 -6.12 15.54 -0.62
C ARG A 163 -5.52 15.45 -2.02
N LYS A 164 -4.62 14.49 -2.29
CA LYS A 164 -4.05 14.30 -3.64
C LYS A 164 -5.05 13.68 -4.61
N LEU A 165 -5.83 12.69 -4.17
CA LEU A 165 -6.94 12.17 -4.97
C LEU A 165 -7.92 13.29 -5.37
N ASN A 166 -8.27 14.16 -4.41
CA ASN A 166 -9.19 15.28 -4.64
C ASN A 166 -8.64 16.33 -5.62
N ALA A 167 -7.32 16.42 -5.73
CA ALA A 167 -6.64 17.28 -6.70
C ALA A 167 -6.53 16.64 -8.09
N GLY A 168 -7.04 15.41 -8.27
CA GLY A 168 -7.07 14.70 -9.55
C GLY A 168 -5.89 13.74 -9.78
N TYR A 169 -5.00 13.57 -8.79
CA TYR A 169 -3.86 12.67 -8.92
C TYR A 169 -4.27 11.21 -8.71
N LYS A 170 -3.68 10.31 -9.49
CA LYS A 170 -3.92 8.86 -9.39
C LYS A 170 -2.81 8.21 -8.57
N ILE A 171 -3.01 8.10 -7.27
CA ILE A 171 -2.01 7.59 -6.31
C ILE A 171 -2.61 6.44 -5.51
N ALA A 172 -1.93 5.29 -5.43
CA ALA A 172 -2.41 4.14 -4.67
C ALA A 172 -2.22 4.34 -3.15
N CYS A 173 -3.13 3.79 -2.34
CA CYS A 173 -2.94 3.69 -0.89
C CYS A 173 -2.25 2.37 -0.55
N THR A 174 -1.06 2.44 0.04
CA THR A 174 -0.35 1.25 0.53
C THR A 174 -0.16 1.31 2.04
N SER A 175 0.37 0.22 2.56
CA SER A 175 0.92 0.16 3.90
C SER A 175 2.30 -0.49 3.89
N GLY A 176 3.14 -0.07 4.82
CA GLY A 176 4.47 -0.61 5.03
C GLY A 176 4.67 -0.96 6.49
N ARG A 177 5.18 -2.16 6.77
CA ARG A 177 5.54 -2.51 8.16
C ARG A 177 6.72 -1.69 8.67
N ASP A 178 7.60 -1.31 7.76
CA ASP A 178 8.94 -0.85 8.07
C ASP A 178 9.67 -1.91 8.94
N TRP A 179 9.73 -3.14 8.38
CA TRP A 179 9.92 -4.36 9.17
C TRP A 179 11.38 -4.62 9.54
N HIS A 180 11.80 -4.09 10.69
CA HIS A 180 13.17 -4.23 11.19
C HIS A 180 13.40 -5.42 12.13
N ARG A 181 12.36 -5.84 12.87
CA ARG A 181 12.47 -6.83 13.96
C ARG A 181 11.13 -7.49 14.25
N ASP A 182 11.15 -8.49 15.13
CA ASP A 182 9.91 -9.19 15.47
C ASP A 182 8.93 -8.21 16.13
N PRO A 183 7.67 -8.17 15.63
CA PRO A 183 6.64 -7.42 16.31
C PRO A 183 6.36 -8.06 17.67
N ARG A 184 5.77 -7.30 18.58
CA ARG A 184 5.26 -7.87 19.83
C ARG A 184 4.09 -8.80 19.52
N ASP A 185 3.85 -9.80 20.36
CA ASP A 185 2.80 -10.80 20.15
C ASP A 185 1.40 -10.18 19.95
N ASN A 186 1.19 -8.99 20.50
CA ASN A 186 -0.07 -8.25 20.44
C ASN A 186 -0.07 -7.12 19.40
N ASP A 187 0.91 -7.02 18.51
CA ASP A 187 0.95 -5.98 17.48
C ASP A 187 0.09 -6.36 16.27
N ASN A 188 -0.88 -5.49 15.93
CA ASN A 188 -1.67 -5.62 14.71
C ASN A 188 -0.90 -5.05 13.53
N ILE A 189 -0.87 -5.76 12.40
CA ILE A 189 0.04 -5.41 11.31
C ILE A 189 -0.73 -4.98 10.07
N PRO A 190 -0.45 -3.82 9.46
CA PRO A 190 -1.11 -3.46 8.22
C PRO A 190 -0.62 -4.33 7.05
N LEU A 191 -1.51 -4.55 6.11
CA LEU A 191 -1.32 -5.43 4.96
C LEU A 191 -1.64 -4.66 3.69
N THR A 192 -0.75 -4.75 2.70
CA THR A 192 -1.04 -4.28 1.34
C THR A 192 -1.46 -5.46 0.48
N TYR A 193 -2.63 -5.36 -0.15
CA TYR A 193 -3.11 -6.32 -1.13
C TYR A 193 -2.95 -5.76 -2.54
N LEU A 194 -2.26 -6.50 -3.40
CA LEU A 194 -2.04 -6.16 -4.79
C LEU A 194 -2.94 -7.01 -5.69
N GLY A 195 -3.69 -6.38 -6.59
CA GLY A 195 -4.49 -7.03 -7.62
C GLY A 195 -3.59 -7.52 -8.76
N ILE A 196 -3.11 -8.76 -8.61
CA ILE A 196 -2.21 -9.40 -9.57
C ILE A 196 -2.98 -9.94 -10.77
N ASP A 197 -2.54 -9.54 -11.96
CA ASP A 197 -3.05 -10.04 -13.24
C ASP A 197 -2.12 -11.13 -13.78
N GLY A 198 -2.51 -12.39 -13.65
CA GLY A 198 -1.70 -13.55 -14.03
C GLY A 198 -0.81 -14.06 -12.89
N GLU A 199 0.44 -14.40 -13.19
CA GLU A 199 1.39 -14.95 -12.22
C GLU A 199 1.93 -13.86 -11.27
N LEU A 200 2.13 -14.22 -9.99
CA LEU A 200 2.81 -13.37 -9.03
C LEU A 200 4.32 -13.33 -9.31
N ASN A 201 4.75 -12.27 -10.00
CA ASN A 201 6.15 -11.92 -10.24
C ASN A 201 6.36 -10.41 -10.04
N GLN A 202 7.61 -9.96 -10.05
CA GLN A 202 7.96 -8.55 -9.79
C GLN A 202 7.26 -7.60 -10.76
N THR A 203 7.29 -7.88 -12.06
CA THR A 203 6.68 -7.04 -13.10
C THR A 203 5.17 -6.88 -12.85
N ASN A 204 4.46 -7.96 -12.55
CA ASN A 204 3.03 -7.91 -12.27
C ASN A 204 2.70 -7.23 -10.94
N ALA A 205 3.54 -7.37 -9.91
CA ALA A 205 3.38 -6.67 -8.64
C ALA A 205 3.59 -5.16 -8.79
N VAL A 206 4.65 -4.74 -9.47
CA VAL A 206 4.90 -3.33 -9.83
C VAL A 206 3.74 -2.78 -10.67
N ASN A 207 3.29 -3.52 -11.68
CA ASN A 207 2.19 -3.10 -12.55
C ASN A 207 0.86 -2.97 -11.79
N ALA A 208 0.61 -3.82 -10.78
CA ALA A 208 -0.57 -3.68 -9.92
C ALA A 208 -0.55 -2.34 -9.17
N ILE A 209 0.61 -1.92 -8.66
CA ILE A 209 0.79 -0.63 -7.98
C ILE A 209 0.65 0.52 -8.98
N LYS A 210 1.34 0.48 -10.13
CA LYS A 210 1.22 1.49 -11.21
C LYS A 210 -0.22 1.73 -11.63
N LYS A 211 -1.01 0.65 -11.72
CA LYS A 211 -2.43 0.70 -12.12
C LYS A 211 -3.36 1.03 -10.96
N GLY A 212 -2.88 1.24 -9.74
CA GLY A 212 -3.72 1.51 -8.56
C GLY A 212 -4.57 0.33 -8.10
N ARG A 213 -4.23 -0.91 -8.48
CA ARG A 213 -4.94 -2.14 -8.08
C ARG A 213 -4.54 -2.55 -6.67
N VAL A 214 -4.82 -1.69 -5.71
CA VAL A 214 -4.31 -1.81 -4.34
C VAL A 214 -5.41 -1.52 -3.32
N TYR A 215 -5.44 -2.31 -2.25
CA TYR A 215 -6.09 -1.91 -1.01
C TYR A 215 -5.21 -2.23 0.19
N THR A 216 -5.41 -1.50 1.27
CA THR A 216 -4.79 -1.77 2.57
C THR A 216 -5.79 -2.43 3.50
N SER A 217 -5.31 -3.29 4.39
CA SER A 217 -6.12 -3.95 5.39
C SER A 217 -5.40 -4.09 6.72
N LEU A 218 -6.13 -3.92 7.82
CA LEU A 218 -5.71 -4.23 9.17
C LEU A 218 -6.17 -5.63 9.63
N GLY A 219 -6.73 -6.44 8.72
CA GLY A 219 -7.17 -7.80 8.98
C GLY A 219 -8.18 -8.31 7.94
N PRO A 220 -9.36 -7.66 7.78
CA PRO A 220 -10.41 -8.13 6.88
C PRO A 220 -9.94 -8.31 5.43
N VAL A 221 -10.45 -9.31 4.74
CA VAL A 221 -10.14 -9.54 3.31
C VAL A 221 -11.32 -9.07 2.47
N LEU A 222 -11.05 -8.32 1.42
CA LEU A 222 -12.09 -7.79 0.54
C LEU A 222 -12.25 -8.68 -0.70
N ASP A 223 -13.46 -9.20 -0.92
CA ASP A 223 -13.90 -9.72 -2.21
C ASP A 223 -14.78 -8.65 -2.87
N ILE A 224 -14.28 -8.05 -3.95
CA ILE A 224 -14.92 -6.94 -4.65
C ILE A 224 -15.03 -7.25 -6.13
N LYS A 225 -16.22 -7.06 -6.68
CA LYS A 225 -16.51 -7.16 -8.12
C LYS A 225 -17.20 -5.89 -8.55
N ILE A 226 -16.63 -5.22 -9.55
CA ILE A 226 -17.16 -3.98 -10.11
C ILE A 226 -17.49 -4.25 -11.57
N ASN A 227 -18.72 -3.97 -11.97
CA ASN A 227 -19.16 -4.05 -13.35
C ASN A 227 -19.62 -2.68 -13.83
N VAL A 228 -19.22 -2.31 -15.04
CA VAL A 228 -19.60 -1.05 -15.69
C VAL A 228 -20.16 -1.36 -17.06
N ASP A 229 -21.45 -1.09 -17.25
CA ASP A 229 -22.24 -1.49 -18.43
C ASP A 229 -22.01 -2.97 -18.84
N GLY A 230 -21.89 -3.85 -17.85
CA GLY A 230 -21.67 -5.29 -18.04
C GLY A 230 -20.23 -5.73 -18.27
N ASN A 231 -19.24 -4.83 -18.19
CA ASN A 231 -17.82 -5.15 -18.27
C ASN A 231 -17.15 -5.11 -16.90
N GLU A 232 -16.28 -6.08 -16.61
CA GLU A 232 -15.51 -6.12 -15.36
C GLU A 232 -14.50 -4.95 -15.31
N VAL A 233 -14.50 -4.24 -14.19
CA VAL A 233 -13.59 -3.13 -13.86
C VAL A 233 -12.92 -3.43 -12.52
N ASN A 234 -11.69 -2.97 -12.33
CA ASN A 234 -10.93 -3.21 -11.11
C ASN A 234 -10.55 -1.89 -10.42
N LEU A 235 -10.13 -1.98 -9.15
CA LEU A 235 -9.56 -0.84 -8.45
C LEU A 235 -8.42 -0.21 -9.27
N GLY A 236 -8.37 1.12 -9.30
CA GLY A 236 -7.37 1.89 -10.02
C GLY A 236 -7.63 2.06 -11.53
N ASP A 237 -8.54 1.28 -12.12
CA ASP A 237 -8.97 1.49 -13.51
C ASP A 237 -9.70 2.86 -13.65
N THR A 238 -9.79 3.35 -14.88
CA THR A 238 -10.50 4.59 -15.23
C THR A 238 -11.66 4.25 -16.16
N ILE A 239 -12.85 4.77 -15.84
CA ILE A 239 -14.08 4.59 -16.62
C ILE A 239 -14.61 5.94 -17.10
N GLU A 240 -15.52 5.92 -18.06
CA GLU A 240 -16.25 7.13 -18.48
C GLU A 240 -17.37 7.47 -17.49
N SER A 241 -17.72 8.75 -17.43
CA SER A 241 -18.94 9.23 -16.78
C SER A 241 -20.23 8.77 -17.49
N ASN A 242 -21.36 8.83 -16.77
CA ASN A 242 -22.69 8.43 -17.22
C ASN A 242 -22.83 6.95 -17.59
N LYS A 243 -22.12 6.06 -16.88
CA LYS A 243 -22.21 4.61 -17.03
C LYS A 243 -22.94 3.99 -15.85
N GLN A 244 -23.64 2.89 -16.08
CA GLN A 244 -24.22 2.09 -14.99
C GLN A 244 -23.09 1.33 -14.30
N VAL A 245 -22.93 1.55 -12.99
CA VAL A 245 -21.96 0.87 -12.16
C VAL A 245 -22.68 -0.04 -11.18
N ASP A 246 -22.33 -1.32 -11.19
CA ASP A 246 -22.84 -2.35 -10.27
C ASP A 246 -21.68 -2.97 -9.50
N ILE A 247 -21.68 -2.80 -8.18
CA ILE A 247 -20.64 -3.31 -7.29
C ILE A 247 -21.23 -4.37 -6.37
N ASN A 248 -20.52 -5.49 -6.23
CA ASN A 248 -20.74 -6.47 -5.16
C ASN A 248 -19.48 -6.48 -4.28
N ILE A 249 -19.67 -6.25 -2.98
CA ILE A 249 -18.63 -6.30 -1.97
C ILE A 249 -19.01 -7.31 -0.91
N LYS A 250 -18.09 -8.23 -0.63
CA LYS A 250 -18.14 -9.14 0.51
C LYS A 250 -16.89 -8.96 1.35
N VAL A 251 -17.08 -8.80 2.65
CA VAL A 251 -15.97 -8.67 3.60
C VAL A 251 -15.78 -10.00 4.31
N LEU A 252 -14.60 -10.59 4.15
CA LEU A 252 -14.25 -11.89 4.71
C LEU A 252 -13.42 -11.71 5.99
N LYS A 253 -13.52 -12.70 6.87
CA LYS A 253 -12.76 -12.72 8.12
C LYS A 253 -11.24 -12.71 7.88
N PRO A 254 -10.47 -12.10 8.79
CA PRO A 254 -9.02 -12.11 8.73
C PRO A 254 -8.45 -13.52 8.71
N VAL A 255 -7.54 -13.79 7.77
CA VAL A 255 -6.65 -14.96 7.82
C VAL A 255 -5.37 -14.59 8.56
N MET A 256 -4.75 -13.49 8.12
CA MET A 256 -3.69 -12.79 8.86
C MET A 256 -4.33 -11.84 9.87
N ASN A 257 -3.64 -11.59 11.00
CA ASN A 257 -4.19 -10.85 12.14
C ASN A 257 -5.40 -11.53 12.82
N SER A 258 -5.63 -12.82 12.55
CA SER A 258 -6.77 -13.60 13.09
C SER A 258 -6.72 -13.81 14.61
N GLN A 259 -5.57 -13.56 15.24
CA GLN A 259 -5.44 -13.54 16.70
C GLN A 259 -6.09 -12.31 17.35
N PHE A 260 -6.44 -11.29 16.56
CA PHE A 260 -7.11 -10.10 17.07
C PHE A 260 -8.61 -10.23 16.89
N ASP A 261 -9.32 -9.76 17.91
CA ASP A 261 -10.77 -9.58 17.86
C ASP A 261 -11.07 -8.36 16.99
N ILE A 262 -11.27 -8.61 15.70
CA ILE A 262 -11.57 -7.60 14.69
C ILE A 262 -13.04 -7.75 14.32
N GLU A 263 -13.79 -6.68 14.55
CA GLU A 263 -15.21 -6.59 14.22
C GLU A 263 -15.39 -5.58 13.10
N VAL A 264 -16.23 -5.89 12.11
CA VAL A 264 -16.64 -4.96 11.06
C VAL A 264 -17.99 -4.36 11.42
N GLU A 265 -18.20 -3.09 11.10
CA GLU A 265 -19.46 -2.39 11.41
C GLU A 265 -20.02 -1.70 10.17
N LEU A 266 -19.19 -0.92 9.47
CA LEU A 266 -19.64 -0.07 8.37
C LEU A 266 -18.84 -0.33 7.09
N LEU A 267 -19.55 -0.44 5.98
CA LEU A 267 -19.01 -0.18 4.65
C LEU A 267 -19.30 1.28 4.31
N ARG A 268 -18.25 2.06 4.15
CA ARG A 268 -18.33 3.44 3.68
C ARG A 268 -18.02 3.51 2.20
N PHE A 269 -18.99 3.96 1.42
CA PHE A 269 -18.86 4.21 -0.01
C PHE A 269 -18.69 5.70 -0.27
N TYR A 270 -17.56 6.08 -0.87
CA TYR A 270 -17.29 7.43 -1.33
C TYR A 270 -17.55 7.53 -2.83
N ASN A 271 -18.41 8.45 -3.26
CA ASN A 271 -18.56 8.87 -4.67
C ASN A 271 -17.90 10.24 -4.93
N SER A 272 -17.50 10.93 -3.87
CA SER A 272 -16.68 12.12 -3.88
C SER A 272 -15.89 12.18 -2.56
N PRO A 273 -14.97 13.15 -2.39
CA PRO A 273 -14.22 13.28 -1.14
C PRO A 273 -15.09 13.64 0.08
N LYS A 274 -16.23 14.29 -0.14
CA LYS A 274 -17.12 14.81 0.90
C LYS A 274 -18.43 14.04 0.99
N ASP A 275 -18.81 13.39 -0.09
CA ASP A 275 -20.06 12.65 -0.20
C ASP A 275 -19.74 11.17 -0.02
N PHE A 276 -20.32 10.61 1.04
CA PHE A 276 -20.24 9.20 1.32
C PHE A 276 -21.55 8.68 1.90
N MET A 277 -21.75 7.38 1.77
CA MET A 277 -22.84 6.64 2.39
C MET A 277 -22.25 5.51 3.23
N ASP A 278 -22.78 5.35 4.44
CA ASP A 278 -22.44 4.23 5.32
C ASP A 278 -23.55 3.17 5.25
N ILE A 279 -23.14 1.91 5.14
CA ILE A 279 -23.99 0.72 5.15
C ILE A 279 -23.52 -0.14 6.33
N ASN A 280 -24.44 -0.55 7.21
CA ASN A 280 -24.10 -1.54 8.24
C ASN A 280 -23.81 -2.89 7.58
N ILE A 281 -22.73 -3.54 7.99
CA ILE A 281 -22.30 -4.80 7.43
C ILE A 281 -21.87 -5.77 8.52
N GLU A 282 -21.98 -7.06 8.24
CA GLU A 282 -21.29 -8.11 8.98
C GLU A 282 -20.30 -8.85 8.06
N TYR A 283 -19.45 -9.69 8.66
CA TYR A 283 -18.62 -10.59 7.87
C TYR A 283 -19.50 -11.53 7.04
N ASP A 284 -19.02 -11.83 5.84
CA ASP A 284 -19.63 -12.73 4.88
C ASP A 284 -20.94 -12.23 4.23
N ASP A 285 -21.41 -11.03 4.57
CA ASP A 285 -22.54 -10.38 3.90
C ASP A 285 -22.17 -9.90 2.49
N GLU A 286 -23.07 -10.13 1.54
CA GLU A 286 -22.97 -9.55 0.20
C GLU A 286 -23.69 -8.20 0.14
N ASN A 287 -22.91 -7.16 -0.14
CA ASN A 287 -23.40 -5.78 -0.22
C ASN A 287 -23.39 -5.32 -1.67
N GLN A 288 -24.56 -4.92 -2.18
CA GLN A 288 -24.71 -4.42 -3.55
C GLN A 288 -24.90 -2.90 -3.57
N ILE A 289 -24.09 -2.24 -4.39
CA ILE A 289 -24.19 -0.79 -4.62
C ILE A 289 -24.39 -0.58 -6.12
N ARG A 290 -25.38 0.23 -6.49
CA ARG A 290 -25.69 0.58 -7.88
C ARG A 290 -25.88 2.07 -8.02
N PHE A 291 -25.22 2.67 -9.01
CA PHE A 291 -25.31 4.09 -9.28
C PHE A 291 -24.90 4.40 -10.73
N ILE A 292 -25.15 5.63 -11.16
CA ILE A 292 -24.63 6.16 -12.43
C ILE A 292 -23.35 6.93 -12.14
N SER A 293 -22.26 6.62 -12.85
CA SER A 293 -20.97 7.26 -12.62
C SER A 293 -20.99 8.76 -12.94
N GLU A 294 -20.41 9.57 -12.06
CA GLU A 294 -20.16 10.99 -12.29
C GLU A 294 -18.66 11.26 -12.25
N LYS A 295 -18.20 12.31 -12.93
CA LYS A 295 -16.78 12.65 -13.03
C LYS A 295 -16.15 12.80 -11.64
N GLY A 296 -14.98 12.19 -11.44
CA GLY A 296 -14.28 12.15 -10.17
C GLY A 296 -13.70 10.77 -9.90
N PHE A 297 -14.06 10.18 -8.76
CA PHE A 297 -13.69 8.82 -8.40
C PHE A 297 -14.69 8.24 -7.42
N PHE A 298 -14.70 6.92 -7.29
CA PHE A 298 -15.35 6.25 -6.17
C PHE A 298 -14.42 5.24 -5.50
N ARG A 299 -14.58 5.04 -4.19
CA ARG A 299 -13.76 4.14 -3.38
C ARG A 299 -14.50 3.65 -2.14
N PHE A 300 -13.93 2.66 -1.47
CA PHE A 300 -14.55 2.01 -0.32
C PHE A 300 -13.63 2.01 0.89
N GLU A 301 -14.24 2.10 2.06
CA GLU A 301 -13.60 1.81 3.33
C GLU A 301 -14.45 0.84 4.13
N ILE A 302 -13.79 -0.05 4.86
CA ILE A 302 -14.45 -0.86 5.89
C ILE A 302 -14.03 -0.29 7.24
N LEU A 303 -15.02 0.12 8.05
CA LEU A 303 -14.80 0.60 9.40
C LEU A 303 -15.28 -0.44 10.41
N GLY A 304 -14.60 -0.46 11.55
CA GLY A 304 -14.95 -1.36 12.64
C GLY A 304 -13.96 -1.22 13.80
N HIS A 305 -13.84 -2.27 14.61
CA HIS A 305 -13.12 -2.24 15.87
C HIS A 305 -12.01 -3.29 15.88
N ILE A 306 -10.88 -2.94 16.51
CA ILE A 306 -9.80 -3.88 16.82
C ILE A 306 -9.66 -3.90 18.35
N LYS A 307 -9.84 -5.05 19.00
CA LYS A 307 -9.70 -5.18 20.47
C LYS A 307 -10.59 -4.21 21.27
N ASN A 308 -11.84 -3.98 20.84
CA ASN A 308 -12.76 -3.00 21.46
C ASN A 308 -12.24 -1.55 21.46
N SER A 309 -11.42 -1.18 20.48
CA SER A 309 -10.90 0.19 20.32
C SER A 309 -11.94 1.13 19.69
N LYS A 310 -11.55 2.37 19.41
CA LYS A 310 -12.36 3.32 18.63
C LYS A 310 -12.66 2.78 17.23
N LEU A 311 -13.73 3.30 16.61
CA LEU A 311 -14.03 3.03 15.22
C LEU A 311 -12.82 3.39 14.33
N THR A 312 -12.33 2.40 13.59
CA THR A 312 -11.06 2.41 12.86
C THR A 312 -11.30 2.01 11.42
N LYS A 313 -10.58 2.62 10.48
CA LYS A 313 -10.58 2.25 9.06
C LYS A 313 -9.79 0.94 8.87
N LEU A 314 -10.49 -0.19 8.92
CA LEU A 314 -9.91 -1.52 8.81
C LEU A 314 -9.44 -1.84 7.38
N VAL A 315 -10.15 -1.35 6.37
CA VAL A 315 -9.78 -1.50 4.96
C VAL A 315 -9.91 -0.15 4.27
N VAL A 316 -8.94 0.20 3.43
CA VAL A 316 -8.99 1.38 2.55
C VAL A 316 -8.60 0.95 1.15
N THR A 317 -9.48 1.17 0.17
CA THR A 317 -9.21 0.83 -1.24
C THR A 317 -8.66 2.03 -2.01
N SER A 318 -7.80 1.76 -2.99
CA SER A 318 -7.55 2.74 -4.05
C SER A 318 -8.85 3.00 -4.83
N PRO A 319 -9.01 4.17 -5.48
CA PRO A 319 -10.24 4.50 -6.18
C PRO A 319 -10.36 3.82 -7.54
N VAL A 320 -11.58 3.73 -8.06
CA VAL A 320 -11.84 3.70 -9.51
C VAL A 320 -12.09 5.13 -9.96
N TYR A 321 -11.43 5.57 -11.02
CA TYR A 321 -11.52 6.95 -11.52
C TYR A 321 -12.60 7.06 -12.59
N VAL A 322 -13.25 8.22 -12.67
CA VAL A 322 -14.31 8.51 -13.64
C VAL A 322 -13.98 9.80 -14.38
N GLU A 323 -13.86 9.73 -15.71
CA GLU A 323 -13.49 10.88 -16.57
C GLU A 323 -14.64 11.47 -17.39
#